data_AF-A0A939B5T6-F1
#
_entry.id   AF-A0A939B5T6-F1
#
_cell.length_a   1.000
_cell.length_b   1.000
_cell.length_c   1.000
_cell.angle_alpha   90.00
_cell.angle_beta   90.00
_cell.angle_gamma   90.00
#
_symmetry.space_group_name_H-M   'P 1'
#
loop_
_entity.id
_entity.type
_entity.pdbx_description
1 polymer ?
#
loop_
_entity_poly.entity_id
_entity_poly.type
_entity_poly.pdbx_seq_one_letter_code
_entity_poly.pdbx_strand_id
1 'polypeptide(L)'
;MGVLVAVAWLLSVATATAQRGLAVDEVFSRFGRAKGCTMVEMHDAKLGGHRLDIYKSLTYERLGTAIEPYLEADRRRASKIREVVESGKVVSGYYMMPPLSGGRNRYVLFVDAGKGNGAVIYIEGRLSPDDIMKLCFSRR
;
A
#
# COMPACT_ATOMS: atom_id res chain seq x y z
N MET A 1 -24.26 32.71 -36.76
CA MET A 1 -23.25 31.66 -36.99
C MET A 1 -22.02 32.02 -36.17
N GLY A 2 -21.61 31.17 -35.21
CA GLY A 2 -20.33 31.31 -34.50
C GLY A 2 -20.40 31.83 -33.07
N VAL A 3 -20.67 30.93 -32.12
CA VAL A 3 -20.43 31.09 -30.68
C VAL A 3 -18.93 31.00 -30.41
N LEU A 4 -18.35 31.88 -29.59
CA LEU A 4 -17.06 31.61 -28.93
C LEU A 4 -17.10 32.17 -27.51
N VAL A 5 -17.68 31.38 -26.61
CA VAL A 5 -17.53 31.52 -25.15
C VAL A 5 -16.19 30.89 -24.79
N ALA A 6 -15.20 31.71 -24.45
CA ALA A 6 -13.92 31.23 -23.94
C ALA A 6 -14.06 30.88 -22.45
N VAL A 7 -14.40 29.63 -22.14
CA VAL A 7 -14.32 29.10 -20.78
C VAL A 7 -12.87 28.71 -20.50
N ALA A 8 -12.15 29.58 -19.80
CA ALA A 8 -10.83 29.29 -19.26
C ALA A 8 -10.97 28.33 -18.07
N TRP A 9 -10.77 27.04 -18.31
CA TRP A 9 -10.62 26.05 -17.23
C TRP A 9 -9.27 26.24 -16.55
N LEU A 10 -9.29 26.74 -15.31
CA LEU A 10 -8.14 26.67 -14.41
C LEU A 10 -7.79 25.19 -14.18
N LEU A 11 -6.68 24.74 -14.78
CA LEU A 11 -6.03 23.49 -14.44
C LEU A 11 -5.31 23.68 -13.09
N SER A 12 -5.99 23.32 -12.01
CA SER A 12 -5.37 23.15 -10.70
C SER A 12 -4.34 22.01 -10.78
N VAL A 13 -3.07 22.34 -10.96
CA VAL A 13 -1.97 21.38 -10.82
C VAL A 13 -1.81 21.04 -9.35
N ALA A 14 -2.53 20.00 -8.90
CA ALA A 14 -2.30 19.41 -7.58
C ALA A 14 -1.02 18.58 -7.63
N THR A 15 0.12 19.20 -7.31
CA THR A 15 1.37 18.50 -6.96
C THR A 15 1.18 17.79 -5.63
N ALA A 16 0.71 16.55 -5.69
CA ALA A 16 0.81 15.59 -4.60
C ALA A 16 1.16 14.23 -5.24
N THR A 17 2.44 14.03 -5.49
CA THR A 17 2.98 12.75 -5.98
C THR A 17 3.30 11.87 -4.77
N ALA A 18 2.29 11.21 -4.22
CA ALA A 18 2.49 10.11 -3.29
C ALA A 18 1.28 9.16 -3.39
N GLN A 19 1.54 7.89 -3.74
CA GLN A 19 0.59 6.77 -3.74
C GLN A 19 -0.78 6.99 -4.44
N ARG A 20 -0.82 7.58 -5.63
CA ARG A 20 -2.08 7.65 -6.40
C ARG A 20 -2.47 6.27 -6.96
N GLY A 21 -3.74 5.89 -6.77
CA GLY A 21 -4.40 4.77 -7.46
C GLY A 21 -4.45 3.43 -6.73
N LEU A 22 -4.09 3.39 -5.44
CA LEU A 22 -4.22 2.21 -4.59
C LEU A 22 -5.27 2.44 -3.50
N ALA A 23 -6.12 1.45 -3.27
CA ALA A 23 -7.18 1.52 -2.26
C ALA A 23 -6.58 1.55 -0.85
N VAL A 24 -5.41 0.91 -0.65
CA VAL A 24 -4.71 0.93 0.63
C VAL A 24 -4.23 2.31 1.07
N ASP A 25 -4.17 3.31 0.18
CA ASP A 25 -3.89 4.70 0.58
C ASP A 25 -5.00 5.25 1.51
N GLU A 26 -6.25 4.83 1.30
CA GLU A 26 -7.39 5.16 2.18
C GLU A 26 -7.24 4.50 3.57
N VAL A 27 -6.57 3.35 3.65
CA VAL A 27 -6.32 2.69 4.94
C VAL A 27 -5.43 3.57 5.81
N PHE A 28 -4.34 4.09 5.24
CA PHE A 28 -3.42 4.97 5.96
C PHE A 28 -4.07 6.31 6.30
N SER A 29 -4.76 6.95 5.36
CA SER A 29 -5.37 8.26 5.60
C SER A 29 -6.54 8.22 6.58
N ARG A 30 -7.40 7.19 6.54
CA ARG A 30 -8.57 7.08 7.43
C ARG A 30 -8.22 6.53 8.81
N PHE A 31 -7.39 5.50 8.87
CA PHE A 31 -7.14 4.78 10.12
C PHE A 31 -5.82 5.16 10.79
N GLY A 32 -4.95 5.93 10.12
CA GLY A 32 -3.64 6.30 10.64
C GLY A 32 -3.62 7.01 12.00
N ARG A 33 -4.72 7.69 12.33
CA ARG A 33 -4.93 8.39 13.61
C ARG A 33 -6.04 7.78 14.46
N ALA A 34 -6.61 6.66 14.04
CA ALA A 34 -7.67 6.00 14.79
C ALA A 34 -7.12 5.40 16.08
N LYS A 35 -7.98 5.30 17.11
CA LYS A 35 -7.63 4.63 18.36
C LYS A 35 -7.31 3.16 18.09
N GLY A 36 -6.21 2.67 18.67
CA GLY A 36 -5.76 1.29 18.45
C GLY A 36 -4.95 1.11 17.16
N CYS A 37 -4.52 2.20 16.52
CA CYS A 37 -3.61 2.17 15.39
C CYS A 37 -2.25 2.76 15.73
N THR A 38 -1.20 2.20 15.15
CA THR A 38 0.13 2.83 15.08
C THR A 38 0.51 2.97 13.62
N MET A 39 0.72 4.20 13.17
CA MET A 39 1.12 4.50 11.79
C MET A 39 2.55 5.04 11.74
N VAL A 40 3.31 4.55 10.77
CA VAL A 40 4.61 5.09 10.40
C VAL A 40 4.57 5.46 8.92
N GLU A 41 5.08 6.64 8.59
CA GLU A 41 5.33 7.06 7.20
C GLU A 41 6.76 7.61 7.12
N MET A 42 7.52 7.08 6.17
CA MET A 42 8.88 7.50 5.89
C MET A 42 9.06 7.68 4.39
N HIS A 43 9.85 8.69 4.03
CA HIS A 43 10.28 9.00 2.67
C HIS A 43 11.79 8.86 2.61
N ASP A 44 12.32 8.38 1.48
CA ASP A 44 13.76 8.22 1.26
C ASP A 44 14.50 7.35 2.32
N ALA A 45 13.79 6.38 2.89
CA ALA A 45 14.31 5.55 3.97
C ALA A 45 15.30 4.48 3.48
N LYS A 46 16.16 3.99 4.37
CA LYS A 46 16.99 2.80 4.12
C LYS A 46 16.51 1.65 5.01
N LEU A 47 16.14 0.52 4.39
CA LEU A 47 15.71 -0.68 5.10
C LEU A 47 16.47 -1.90 4.56
N GLY A 48 17.19 -2.61 5.42
CA GLY A 48 17.95 -3.81 5.04
C GLY A 48 18.98 -3.58 3.93
N GLY A 49 19.55 -2.36 3.83
CA GLY A 49 20.47 -1.97 2.77
C GLY A 49 19.82 -1.44 1.49
N HIS A 50 18.50 -1.51 1.36
CA HIS A 50 17.75 -0.99 0.22
C HIS A 50 17.23 0.42 0.49
N ARG A 51 17.29 1.31 -0.52
CA ARG A 51 16.62 2.61 -0.48
C ARG A 51 15.16 2.44 -0.88
N LEU A 52 14.27 2.91 -0.01
CA LEU A 52 12.83 2.98 -0.23
C LEU A 52 12.50 4.43 -0.58
N ASP A 53 11.68 4.62 -1.61
CA ASP A 53 11.18 5.95 -1.96
C ASP A 53 10.07 6.33 -0.97
N ILE A 54 9.13 5.41 -0.72
CA ILE A 54 8.07 5.54 0.28
C ILE A 54 7.96 4.24 1.09
N TYR A 55 7.82 4.39 2.40
CA TYR A 55 7.41 3.33 3.32
C TYR A 55 6.27 3.83 4.19
N LYS A 56 5.14 3.11 4.18
CA LYS A 56 4.05 3.32 5.14
C LYS A 56 3.75 2.01 5.85
N SER A 57 3.48 2.06 7.15
CA SER A 57 2.93 0.94 7.89
C SER A 57 1.81 1.39 8.81
N LEU A 58 0.84 0.49 9.00
CA LEU A 58 -0.25 0.65 9.94
C LEU A 58 -0.42 -0.69 10.65
N THR A 59 -0.15 -0.72 11.95
CA THR A 59 -0.67 -1.79 12.82
C THR A 59 -2.00 -1.32 13.39
N TYR A 60 -2.95 -2.25 13.54
CA TYR A 60 -4.31 -1.92 13.96
C TYR A 60 -4.91 -3.01 14.85
N GLU A 61 -5.81 -2.59 15.73
CA GLU A 61 -6.60 -3.47 16.61
C GLU A 61 -8.09 -3.41 16.27
N ARG A 62 -8.73 -4.58 16.12
CA ARG A 62 -10.18 -4.72 15.86
C ARG A 62 -10.72 -3.93 14.66
N LEU A 63 -9.89 -3.70 13.64
CA LEU A 63 -10.26 -2.98 12.40
C LEU A 63 -10.20 -3.87 11.14
N GLY A 64 -9.89 -5.16 11.27
CA GLY A 64 -9.72 -6.09 10.14
C GLY A 64 -10.85 -6.03 9.13
N THR A 65 -12.11 -6.14 9.55
CA THR A 65 -13.29 -6.09 8.66
C THR A 65 -13.46 -4.74 7.95
N ALA A 66 -12.99 -3.64 8.55
CA ALA A 66 -13.03 -2.32 7.92
C ALA A 66 -11.90 -2.12 6.90
N ILE A 67 -10.76 -2.81 7.09
CA ILE A 67 -9.57 -2.70 6.23
C ILE A 67 -9.62 -3.69 5.06
N GLU A 68 -10.21 -4.88 5.26
CA GLU A 68 -10.30 -5.96 4.27
C GLU A 68 -10.80 -5.52 2.88
N PRO A 69 -11.84 -4.68 2.73
CA PRO A 69 -12.30 -4.24 1.41
C PRO A 69 -11.24 -3.49 0.60
N TYR A 70 -10.33 -2.76 1.25
CA TYR A 70 -9.26 -2.04 0.59
C TYR A 70 -8.17 -2.98 0.10
N LEU A 71 -7.83 -4.00 0.90
CA LEU A 71 -6.91 -5.07 0.49
C LEU A 71 -7.48 -5.87 -0.69
N GLU A 72 -8.75 -6.24 -0.64
CA GLU A 72 -9.43 -6.96 -1.74
C GLU A 72 -9.48 -6.15 -3.04
N ALA A 73 -9.70 -4.84 -2.93
CA ALA A 73 -9.67 -3.96 -4.09
C ALA A 73 -8.28 -3.95 -4.74
N ASP A 74 -7.20 -3.85 -3.95
CA ASP A 74 -5.83 -3.86 -4.46
C ASP A 74 -5.41 -5.26 -4.94
N ARG A 75 -5.84 -6.33 -4.27
CA ARG A 75 -5.64 -7.73 -4.70
C ARG A 75 -6.09 -7.95 -6.14
N ARG A 76 -7.29 -7.47 -6.51
CA ARG A 76 -7.85 -7.61 -7.86
C ARG A 76 -7.05 -6.89 -8.95
N ARG A 77 -6.24 -5.89 -8.57
CA ARG A 77 -5.42 -5.08 -9.48
C ARG A 77 -3.93 -5.45 -9.41
N ALA A 78 -3.57 -6.42 -8.58
CA ALA A 78 -2.19 -6.84 -8.38
C ALA A 78 -1.65 -7.53 -9.63
N SER A 79 -0.42 -7.18 -10.01
CA SER A 79 0.34 -7.85 -11.07
C SER A 79 0.84 -9.22 -10.63
N LYS A 80 1.12 -9.37 -9.32
CA LYS A 80 1.56 -10.62 -8.71
C LYS A 80 1.02 -10.71 -7.30
N ILE A 81 0.51 -11.89 -6.94
CA ILE A 81 -0.07 -12.19 -5.64
C ILE A 81 0.73 -13.31 -4.98
N ARG A 82 1.06 -13.13 -3.70
CA ARG A 82 1.56 -14.18 -2.81
C ARG A 82 0.76 -14.12 -1.52
N GLU A 83 0.10 -15.20 -1.18
CA GLU A 83 -0.75 -15.31 0.01
C GLU A 83 -0.34 -16.55 0.80
N VAL A 84 -0.30 -16.42 2.12
CA VAL A 84 -0.18 -17.53 3.05
C VAL A 84 -1.60 -17.88 3.49
N VAL A 85 -1.96 -19.14 3.25
CA VAL A 85 -3.28 -19.67 3.63
C VAL A 85 -3.08 -20.65 4.78
N GLU A 86 -3.74 -20.38 5.90
CA GLU A 86 -3.78 -21.26 7.06
C GLU A 86 -5.23 -21.62 7.37
N SER A 87 -5.50 -22.92 7.54
CA SER A 87 -6.85 -23.42 7.83
C SER A 87 -7.94 -22.91 6.87
N GLY A 88 -7.60 -22.77 5.59
CA GLY A 88 -8.52 -22.29 4.54
C GLY A 88 -8.73 -20.77 4.51
N LYS A 89 -8.04 -20.00 5.36
CA LYS A 89 -8.11 -18.54 5.39
C LYS A 89 -6.77 -17.91 4.99
N VAL A 90 -6.81 -16.84 4.20
CA VAL A 90 -5.62 -16.02 3.93
C VAL A 90 -5.24 -15.27 5.22
N VAL A 91 -4.05 -15.51 5.74
CA VAL A 91 -3.56 -14.93 7.01
C VAL A 91 -2.46 -13.90 6.82
N SER A 92 -1.74 -13.93 5.70
CA SER A 92 -0.76 -12.90 5.34
C SER A 92 -0.45 -12.95 3.86
N GLY A 93 0.26 -11.96 3.35
CA GLY A 93 0.69 -11.96 1.97
C GLY A 93 1.26 -10.65 1.51
N TYR A 94 1.60 -10.62 0.22
CA TYR A 94 1.88 -9.39 -0.49
C TYR A 94 1.29 -9.37 -1.90
N TYR A 95 0.94 -8.17 -2.32
CA TYR A 95 0.49 -7.82 -3.65
C TYR A 95 1.52 -6.89 -4.27
N MET A 96 2.11 -7.33 -5.38
CA MET A 96 2.89 -6.45 -6.23
C MET A 96 1.92 -5.72 -7.16
N MET A 97 1.85 -4.41 -7.03
CA MET A 97 1.01 -3.57 -7.87
C MET A 97 1.77 -3.24 -9.16
N PRO A 98 1.06 -2.80 -10.23
CA PRO A 98 1.72 -2.33 -11.45
C PRO A 98 2.79 -1.29 -11.10
N PRO A 99 3.99 -1.36 -11.68
CA PRO A 99 5.04 -0.42 -11.35
C PRO A 99 4.65 1.02 -11.75
N LEU A 100 5.24 2.00 -11.08
CA LEU A 100 5.18 3.40 -11.53
C LEU A 100 6.15 3.62 -12.69
N SER A 101 6.00 4.77 -13.34
CA SER A 101 6.93 5.22 -14.38
C SER A 101 8.38 5.28 -13.84
N GLY A 102 9.33 4.91 -14.70
CA GLY A 102 10.75 4.81 -14.37
C GLY A 102 11.10 3.65 -13.42
N GLY A 103 10.29 2.58 -13.43
CA GLY A 103 10.65 1.27 -12.89
C GLY A 103 10.59 1.15 -11.37
N ARG A 104 9.77 1.97 -10.69
CA ARG A 104 9.54 1.83 -9.24
C ARG A 104 8.46 0.79 -9.02
N ASN A 105 8.81 -0.24 -8.26
CA ASN A 105 7.87 -1.25 -7.84
C ASN A 105 7.05 -0.75 -6.65
N ARG A 106 5.81 -1.24 -6.58
CA ARG A 106 4.86 -0.93 -5.52
C ARG A 106 4.40 -2.22 -4.88
N TYR A 107 4.46 -2.30 -3.56
CA TYR A 107 4.06 -3.47 -2.81
C TYR A 107 3.06 -3.09 -1.73
N VAL A 108 2.02 -3.91 -1.59
CA VAL A 108 1.12 -3.90 -0.44
C VAL A 108 1.33 -5.22 0.29
N LEU A 109 1.75 -5.18 1.55
CA LEU A 109 1.93 -6.35 2.39
C LEU A 109 0.92 -6.30 3.52
N PHE A 110 0.47 -7.45 3.99
CA PHE A 110 -0.47 -7.52 5.09
C PHE A 110 -0.30 -8.79 5.93
N VAL A 111 -0.78 -8.71 7.17
CA VAL A 111 -0.95 -9.84 8.08
C VAL A 111 -2.24 -9.66 8.87
N ASP A 112 -3.04 -10.73 8.96
CA ASP A 112 -4.14 -10.88 9.89
C ASP A 112 -3.61 -11.57 11.15
N ALA A 113 -3.56 -10.83 12.25
CA ALA A 113 -3.11 -11.33 13.55
C ALA A 113 -4.27 -11.93 14.38
N GLY A 114 -5.44 -12.12 13.77
CA GLY A 114 -6.64 -12.64 14.41
C GLY A 114 -7.41 -11.58 15.21
N LYS A 115 -8.67 -11.88 15.52
CA LYS A 115 -9.58 -11.00 16.31
C LYS A 115 -9.74 -9.58 15.72
N GLY A 116 -9.53 -9.44 14.40
CA GLY A 116 -9.56 -8.16 13.71
C GLY A 116 -8.31 -7.30 13.89
N ASN A 117 -7.25 -7.84 14.49
CA ASN A 117 -5.95 -7.19 14.60
C ASN A 117 -5.10 -7.53 13.38
N GLY A 118 -4.15 -6.67 13.04
CA GLY A 118 -3.25 -6.95 11.93
C GLY A 118 -2.32 -5.81 11.60
N ALA A 119 -1.67 -5.93 10.46
CA ALA A 119 -0.86 -4.87 9.91
C ALA A 119 -0.99 -4.79 8.39
N VAL A 120 -0.85 -3.58 7.86
CA VAL A 120 -0.74 -3.29 6.44
C VAL A 120 0.50 -2.43 6.20
N ILE A 121 1.27 -2.76 5.18
CA ILE A 121 2.50 -2.05 4.80
C ILE A 121 2.42 -1.70 3.32
N TYR A 122 2.78 -0.47 2.97
CA TYR A 122 3.00 -0.04 1.60
C TYR A 122 4.48 0.31 1.40
N ILE A 123 5.05 -0.20 0.32
CA ILE A 123 6.44 0.07 -0.07
C ILE A 123 6.48 0.52 -1.52
N GLU A 124 7.20 1.60 -1.76
CA GLU A 124 7.58 2.07 -3.09
C GLU A 124 9.10 2.14 -3.19
N GLY A 125 9.65 1.62 -4.28
CA GLY A 125 11.08 1.74 -4.54
C GLY A 125 11.56 0.76 -5.60
N ARG A 126 12.87 0.52 -5.63
CA ARG A 126 13.53 -0.37 -6.62
C ARG A 126 13.68 -1.82 -6.15
N LEU A 127 13.06 -2.19 -5.04
CA LEU A 127 13.14 -3.55 -4.50
C LEU A 127 12.51 -4.53 -5.48
N SER A 128 13.17 -5.66 -5.66
CA SER A 128 12.61 -6.79 -6.40
C SER A 128 11.69 -7.63 -5.50
N PRO A 129 10.86 -8.51 -6.07
CA PRO A 129 10.10 -9.48 -5.28
C PRO A 129 10.99 -10.33 -4.35
N ASP A 130 12.20 -10.67 -4.77
CA ASP A 130 13.12 -11.47 -3.96
C ASP A 130 13.68 -10.68 -2.77
N ASP A 131 13.90 -9.37 -2.94
CA ASP A 131 14.29 -8.48 -1.84
C ASP A 131 13.17 -8.35 -0.81
N ILE A 132 11.92 -8.25 -1.27
CA ILE A 132 10.73 -8.29 -0.39
C ILE A 132 10.69 -9.61 0.38
N MET A 133 10.93 -10.74 -0.30
CA MET A 133 10.96 -12.05 0.36
C MET A 133 12.05 -12.12 1.41
N LYS A 134 13.25 -11.61 1.12
CA LYS A 134 14.32 -11.53 2.12
C LYS A 134 13.91 -10.65 3.29
N LEU A 135 13.40 -9.44 3.05
CA LEU A 135 12.98 -8.53 4.12
C LEU A 135 11.88 -9.11 5.03
N CYS A 136 10.94 -9.87 4.45
CA CYS A 136 9.77 -10.39 5.19
C CYS A 136 9.96 -11.79 5.76
N PHE A 137 10.82 -12.61 5.16
CA PHE A 137 10.97 -14.04 5.49
C PHE A 137 12.41 -14.42 5.87
N SER A 138 13.37 -13.50 5.95
CA SER A 138 14.68 -13.78 6.54
C SER A 138 14.60 -13.83 8.07
N ARG A 139 14.00 -14.90 8.60
CA ARG A 139 14.34 -15.51 9.89
C ARG A 139 13.59 -16.83 10.10
N ARG A 140 14.26 -17.93 9.77
CA ARG A 140 14.55 -19.00 10.73
C ARG A 140 16.00 -19.39 10.55
#